data_AF-A0AA96WB82-F1
#
_entry.id   AF-A0AA96WB82-F1
#
_cell.length_a   1.000
_cell.length_b   1.000
_cell.length_c   1.000
_cell.angle_alpha   90.00
_cell.angle_beta   90.00
_cell.angle_gamma   90.00
#
_symmetry.space_group_name_H-M   'P 1'
#
loop_
_entity.id
_entity.type
_entity.pdbx_description
1 polymer ?
#
loop_
_entity_poly.entity_id
_entity_poly.type
_entity_poly.pdbx_seq_one_letter_code
_entity_poly.pdbx_strand_id
1 'polypeptide(L)'
;MTDNGSLTTLKLVEALVARGWNVTVLSFPPFILPQQVPLPAGVRRVMLDNLNEEHMQQRLAEIAQQKGTIGAFIHLHPLFALQSQGPAFLDADRAILKQVFFLAKHLKQSLNQVAKSAQSCFYTVTHLDGAFGFTRQTNFGCIGAGLFGLTKTLAMEWPAVACRAIDLSPSLEPDQMVQCILAELQDPDRSLTEVAYGAQGRVTLTI
;
A
#
# COMPACT_ATOMS: atom_id res chain seq x y z
N MET A 1 3.82 -0.23 -7.08
CA MET A 1 3.19 -0.76 -5.85
C MET A 1 4.22 -1.53 -5.05
N THR A 2 4.05 -1.69 -3.74
CA THR A 2 4.88 -2.60 -2.94
C THR A 2 4.31 -4.02 -2.95
N ASP A 3 5.18 -4.98 -2.71
CA ASP A 3 4.83 -6.40 -2.58
C ASP A 3 4.50 -6.75 -1.12
N ASN A 4 3.40 -7.47 -0.91
CA ASN A 4 3.04 -8.03 0.39
C ASN A 4 3.29 -9.55 0.50
N GLY A 5 3.85 -10.18 -0.54
CA GLY A 5 4.23 -11.59 -0.55
C GLY A 5 3.06 -12.57 -0.80
N SER A 6 1.87 -12.06 -1.07
CA SER A 6 0.64 -12.86 -1.24
C SER A 6 0.10 -12.83 -2.67
N LEU A 7 -0.93 -13.66 -2.93
CA LEU A 7 -1.67 -13.65 -4.21
C LEU A 7 -2.35 -12.30 -4.49
N THR A 8 -2.61 -11.48 -3.46
CA THR A 8 -3.19 -10.14 -3.64
C THR A 8 -2.26 -9.24 -4.46
N THR A 9 -0.93 -9.33 -4.27
CA THR A 9 0.03 -8.61 -5.13
C THR A 9 -0.15 -9.00 -6.59
N LEU A 10 -0.13 -10.31 -6.88
CA LEU A 10 -0.26 -10.84 -8.24
C LEU A 10 -1.56 -10.37 -8.91
N LYS A 11 -2.70 -10.60 -8.24
CA LYS A 11 -4.02 -10.26 -8.78
C LYS A 11 -4.20 -8.76 -8.96
N LEU A 12 -3.66 -7.93 -8.05
CA LEU A 12 -3.72 -6.47 -8.21
C LEU A 12 -2.88 -6.01 -9.41
N VAL A 13 -1.69 -6.59 -9.59
CA VAL A 13 -0.84 -6.30 -10.75
C VAL A 13 -1.57 -6.64 -12.04
N GLU A 14 -2.15 -7.83 -12.16
CA GLU A 14 -2.91 -8.25 -13.34
C GLU A 14 -4.07 -7.29 -13.62
N ALA A 15 -4.82 -6.94 -12.58
CA ALA A 15 -5.98 -6.06 -12.71
C ALA A 15 -5.61 -4.62 -13.11
N LEU A 16 -4.48 -4.09 -12.63
CA LEU A 16 -3.98 -2.77 -13.03
C LEU A 16 -3.42 -2.79 -14.46
N VAL A 17 -2.64 -3.81 -14.82
CA VAL A 17 -2.10 -3.96 -16.19
C VAL A 17 -3.24 -4.09 -17.21
N ALA A 18 -4.28 -4.88 -16.91
CA ALA A 18 -5.48 -5.00 -17.75
C ALA A 18 -6.23 -3.66 -17.94
N ARG A 19 -6.05 -2.71 -17.02
CA ARG A 19 -6.59 -1.34 -17.08
C ARG A 19 -5.62 -0.34 -17.71
N GLY A 20 -4.52 -0.80 -18.30
CA GLY A 20 -3.54 0.04 -19.00
C GLY A 20 -2.48 0.68 -18.11
N TRP A 21 -2.38 0.30 -16.83
CA TRP A 21 -1.34 0.83 -15.95
C TRP A 21 0.04 0.19 -16.26
N ASN A 22 1.08 1.02 -16.29
CA ASN A 22 2.47 0.56 -16.34
C ASN A 22 2.97 0.26 -14.92
N VAL A 23 2.82 -0.99 -14.49
CA VAL A 23 3.07 -1.39 -13.10
C VAL A 23 4.52 -1.84 -12.90
N THR A 24 5.14 -1.34 -11.82
CA THR A 24 6.37 -1.91 -11.24
C THR A 24 6.09 -2.33 -9.80
N VAL A 25 6.58 -3.52 -9.44
CA VAL A 25 6.47 -4.07 -8.08
C VAL A 25 7.79 -3.85 -7.35
N LEU A 26 7.74 -3.14 -6.23
CA LEU A 26 8.88 -2.94 -5.33
C LEU A 26 8.78 -3.96 -4.19
N SER A 27 9.75 -4.86 -4.08
CA SER A 27 9.76 -5.91 -3.05
C SER A 27 10.81 -5.60 -1.98
N PHE A 28 10.42 -5.81 -0.72
CA PHE A 28 11.32 -5.66 0.43
C PHE A 28 12.39 -6.78 0.46
N PRO A 29 13.49 -6.60 1.22
CA PRO A 29 14.51 -7.64 1.32
C PRO A 29 13.94 -8.98 1.83
N PRO A 30 14.46 -10.14 1.39
CA PRO A 30 13.94 -11.45 1.79
C PRO A 30 13.94 -11.71 3.31
N PHE A 31 14.84 -11.07 4.06
CA PHE A 31 14.85 -11.18 5.53
C PHE A 31 13.70 -10.41 6.22
N ILE A 32 13.02 -9.52 5.49
CA ILE A 32 11.82 -8.81 5.93
C ILE A 32 10.57 -9.48 5.38
N LEU A 33 10.57 -9.82 4.09
CA LEU A 33 9.47 -10.45 3.39
C LEU A 33 9.99 -11.65 2.58
N PRO A 34 10.04 -12.85 3.18
CA PRO A 34 10.66 -14.02 2.55
C PRO A 34 9.80 -14.59 1.42
N GLN A 35 8.47 -14.46 1.54
CA GLN A 35 7.54 -15.01 0.56
C GLN A 35 7.37 -14.04 -0.61
N GLN A 36 7.44 -14.57 -1.82
CA GLN A 36 7.16 -13.83 -3.05
C GLN A 36 6.37 -14.70 -4.02
N VAL A 37 5.35 -14.12 -4.64
CA VAL A 37 4.60 -14.77 -5.71
C VAL A 37 5.20 -14.37 -7.07
N PRO A 38 5.30 -15.28 -8.06
CA PRO A 38 5.71 -14.94 -9.42
C PRO A 38 4.80 -13.86 -10.03
N LEU A 39 5.39 -12.94 -10.80
CA LEU A 39 4.64 -11.86 -11.47
C LEU A 39 4.31 -12.23 -12.93
N PRO A 40 3.26 -11.63 -13.52
CA PRO A 40 2.94 -11.82 -14.93
C PRO A 40 4.08 -11.35 -15.84
N ALA A 41 4.16 -11.93 -17.03
CA ALA A 41 5.15 -11.55 -18.03
C ALA A 41 5.08 -10.03 -18.36
N GLY A 42 6.23 -9.38 -18.48
CA GLY A 42 6.34 -7.95 -18.76
C GLY A 42 6.24 -7.02 -17.55
N VAL A 43 5.84 -7.53 -16.37
CA VAL A 43 5.87 -6.76 -15.12
C VAL A 43 7.24 -6.89 -14.46
N ARG A 44 7.86 -5.75 -14.16
CA ARG A 44 9.16 -5.71 -13.50
C ARG A 44 9.00 -5.76 -11.98
N ARG A 45 9.77 -6.65 -11.34
CA ARG A 45 10.08 -6.59 -9.91
C ARG A 45 11.40 -5.85 -9.70
N VAL A 46 11.41 -4.89 -8.79
CA VAL A 46 12.61 -4.21 -8.28
C VAL A 46 12.79 -4.60 -6.82
N MET A 47 13.95 -5.15 -6.49
CA MET A 47 14.28 -5.55 -5.13
C MET A 47 14.93 -4.40 -4.39
N LEU A 48 14.48 -4.16 -3.16
CA LEU A 48 15.29 -3.49 -2.15
C LEU A 48 16.21 -4.54 -1.54
N ASP A 49 17.52 -4.37 -1.70
CA ASP A 49 18.52 -5.33 -1.21
C ASP A 49 18.82 -5.12 0.28
N ASN A 50 18.52 -3.92 0.79
CA ASN A 50 18.69 -3.52 2.18
C ASN A 50 17.66 -2.45 2.56
N LEU A 51 17.71 -1.99 3.81
CA LEU A 51 16.78 -1.01 4.39
C LEU A 51 17.33 0.43 4.43
N ASN A 52 18.44 0.70 3.74
CA ASN A 52 19.01 2.04 3.66
C ASN A 52 18.13 2.95 2.79
N GLU A 53 17.84 4.16 3.28
CA GLU A 53 17.09 5.17 2.54
C GLU A 53 17.74 5.53 1.21
N GLU A 54 19.07 5.66 1.16
CA GLU A 54 19.83 5.99 -0.05
C GLU A 54 19.65 4.90 -1.11
N HIS A 55 19.71 3.64 -0.71
CA HIS A 55 19.50 2.51 -1.62
C HIS A 55 18.07 2.53 -2.19
N MET A 56 17.07 2.80 -1.36
CA MET A 56 15.69 2.91 -1.82
C MET A 56 15.50 4.09 -2.78
N GLN A 57 16.12 5.24 -2.49
CA GLN A 57 16.11 6.40 -3.38
C GLN A 57 16.73 6.06 -4.75
N GLN A 58 17.87 5.34 -4.77
CA GLN A 58 18.49 4.86 -6.00
C GLN A 58 17.54 3.97 -6.79
N ARG A 59 16.87 3.01 -6.14
CA ARG A 59 15.89 2.12 -6.79
C ARG A 59 14.71 2.89 -7.37
N LEU A 60 14.20 3.92 -6.68
CA LEU A 60 13.14 4.78 -7.23
C LEU A 60 13.62 5.57 -8.46
N ALA A 61 14.85 6.08 -8.44
CA ALA A 61 15.44 6.77 -9.58
C ALA A 61 15.60 5.86 -10.80
N GLU A 62 16.05 4.61 -10.61
CA GLU A 62 16.12 3.60 -11.67
C GLU A 62 14.76 3.31 -12.29
N ILE A 63 13.71 3.16 -11.47
CA ILE A 63 12.34 2.98 -11.94
C ILE A 63 11.92 4.17 -12.79
N ALA A 64 12.15 5.39 -12.31
CA ALA A 64 11.77 6.61 -13.00
C ALA A 64 12.49 6.79 -14.35
N GLN A 65 13.78 6.45 -14.42
CA GLN A 65 14.57 6.50 -15.65
C GLN A 65 14.05 5.53 -16.71
N GLN A 66 13.57 4.36 -16.32
CA GLN A 66 13.16 3.31 -17.25
C GLN A 66 11.69 3.40 -17.66
N LYS A 67 10.82 3.85 -16.75
CA LYS A 67 9.36 3.80 -16.90
C LYS A 67 8.71 5.19 -16.94
N GLY A 68 9.48 6.25 -16.70
CA GLY A 68 8.98 7.61 -16.58
C GLY A 68 8.58 7.96 -15.15
N THR A 69 8.05 9.18 -14.96
CA THR A 69 7.67 9.69 -13.64
C THR A 69 6.64 8.79 -12.95
N ILE A 70 6.89 8.49 -11.67
CA ILE A 70 5.96 7.72 -10.84
C ILE A 70 4.75 8.61 -10.52
N GLY A 71 3.59 8.27 -11.11
CA GLY A 71 2.34 8.99 -10.92
C GLY A 71 1.41 8.42 -9.86
N ALA A 72 1.65 7.20 -9.39
CA ALA A 72 0.82 6.56 -8.38
C ALA A 72 1.63 5.61 -7.51
N PHE A 73 1.27 5.55 -6.23
CA PHE A 73 1.85 4.63 -5.27
C PHE A 73 0.75 3.91 -4.50
N ILE A 74 0.91 2.58 -4.38
CA ILE A 74 0.04 1.71 -3.59
C ILE A 74 0.97 0.86 -2.74
N HIS A 75 0.86 0.99 -1.42
CA HIS A 75 1.54 0.13 -0.47
C HIS A 75 0.61 -1.02 -0.05
N LEU A 76 0.99 -2.25 -0.35
CA LEU A 76 0.34 -3.44 0.20
C LEU A 76 1.11 -3.86 1.45
N HIS A 77 0.51 -3.69 2.61
CA HIS A 77 1.15 -4.10 3.86
C HIS A 77 1.06 -5.63 4.02
N PRO A 78 2.13 -6.34 4.40
CA PRO A 78 2.08 -7.78 4.65
C PRO A 78 1.10 -8.15 5.76
N LEU A 79 0.45 -9.31 5.59
CA LEU A 79 -0.30 -9.93 6.68
C LEU A 79 0.69 -10.69 7.57
N PHE A 80 0.92 -10.20 8.78
CA PHE A 80 1.80 -10.87 9.73
C PHE A 80 1.04 -11.89 10.58
N ALA A 81 1.55 -13.12 10.64
CA ALA A 81 1.04 -14.14 11.54
C ALA A 81 1.41 -13.79 12.99
N LEU A 82 0.41 -13.49 13.81
CA LEU A 82 0.63 -13.21 15.23
C LEU A 82 0.58 -14.50 16.04
N GLN A 83 1.64 -14.79 16.79
CA GLN A 83 1.78 -16.05 17.54
C GLN A 83 1.08 -16.03 18.91
N SER A 84 0.70 -14.85 19.43
CA SER A 84 0.10 -14.71 20.76
C SER A 84 -1.06 -13.72 20.78
N GLN A 85 -1.95 -13.87 21.76
CA GLN A 85 -2.97 -12.88 22.07
C GLN A 85 -2.31 -11.71 22.82
N GLY A 86 -2.09 -10.59 22.14
CA GLY A 86 -1.43 -9.40 22.65
C GLY A 86 -0.82 -8.55 21.54
N PRO A 87 -0.40 -7.31 21.83
CA PRO A 87 0.23 -6.46 20.82
C PRO A 87 1.57 -7.05 20.40
N ALA A 88 1.60 -7.60 19.18
CA ALA A 88 2.82 -8.11 18.58
C ALA A 88 3.57 -6.98 17.88
N PHE A 89 4.70 -6.59 18.44
CA PHE A 89 5.60 -5.59 17.87
C PHE A 89 6.68 -6.29 17.05
N LEU A 90 6.39 -6.55 15.77
CA LEU A 90 7.33 -7.21 14.87
C LEU A 90 8.32 -6.19 14.31
N ASP A 91 9.63 -6.48 14.40
CA ASP A 91 10.66 -5.61 13.84
C ASP A 91 10.54 -5.49 12.31
N ALA A 92 10.07 -6.54 11.63
CA ALA A 92 9.79 -6.51 10.20
C ALA A 92 8.67 -5.50 9.84
N ASP A 93 7.59 -5.48 10.64
CA ASP A 93 6.48 -4.53 10.49
C ASP A 93 6.98 -3.08 10.69
N ARG A 94 7.74 -2.83 11.77
CA ARG A 94 8.38 -1.52 12.01
C ARG A 94 9.31 -1.09 10.87
N ALA A 95 10.11 -2.02 10.36
CA ALA A 95 11.02 -1.76 9.25
C ALA A 95 10.26 -1.37 7.98
N ILE A 96 9.18 -2.09 7.65
CA ILE A 96 8.32 -1.78 6.50
C ILE A 96 7.66 -0.41 6.67
N LEU A 97 7.08 -0.13 7.84
CA LEU A 97 6.47 1.18 8.11
C LEU A 97 7.49 2.30 7.86
N LYS A 98 8.72 2.18 8.38
CA LYS A 98 9.79 3.14 8.15
C LYS A 98 10.13 3.31 6.66
N GLN A 99 10.18 2.22 5.88
CA GLN A 99 10.39 2.29 4.43
C GLN A 99 9.26 3.06 3.74
N VAL A 100 8.00 2.87 4.14
CA VAL A 100 6.86 3.60 3.56
C VAL A 100 6.94 5.11 3.84
N PHE A 101 7.41 5.52 5.01
CA PHE A 101 7.70 6.93 5.30
C PHE A 101 8.76 7.52 4.36
N PHE A 102 9.85 6.79 4.13
CA PHE A 102 10.86 7.24 3.19
C PHE A 102 10.34 7.25 1.74
N LEU A 103 9.54 6.26 1.33
CA LEU A 103 8.88 6.25 0.03
C LEU A 103 7.99 7.48 -0.14
N ALA A 104 7.20 7.85 0.88
CA ALA A 104 6.41 9.08 0.86
C ALA A 104 7.29 10.33 0.67
N LYS A 105 8.40 10.44 1.43
CA LYS A 105 9.36 11.54 1.29
C LYS A 105 9.88 11.69 -0.13
N HIS A 106 10.31 10.60 -0.76
CA HIS A 106 10.93 10.63 -2.10
C HIS A 106 9.90 10.74 -3.24
N LEU A 107 8.66 10.30 -3.02
CA LEU A 107 7.59 10.37 -4.02
C LEU A 107 6.83 11.70 -4.02
N LYS A 108 6.95 12.51 -2.95
CA LYS A 108 6.27 13.81 -2.79
C LYS A 108 6.30 14.66 -4.06
N GLN A 109 7.49 14.92 -4.60
CA GLN A 109 7.66 15.77 -5.78
C GLN A 109 6.98 15.18 -7.02
N SER A 110 7.22 13.89 -7.30
CA SER A 110 6.66 13.21 -8.48
C SER A 110 5.14 13.17 -8.46
N LEU A 111 4.54 12.76 -7.33
CA LEU A 111 3.09 12.62 -7.21
C LEU A 111 2.38 13.97 -7.30
N ASN A 112 2.92 15.02 -6.65
CA ASN A 112 2.36 16.37 -6.74
C ASN A 112 2.51 16.97 -8.15
N GLN A 113 3.59 16.65 -8.87
CA GLN A 113 3.77 17.14 -10.24
C GLN A 113 2.78 16.47 -11.20
N VAL A 114 2.59 15.15 -11.09
CA VAL A 114 1.59 14.43 -11.92
C VAL A 114 0.17 14.88 -11.60
N ALA A 115 -0.13 15.16 -10.33
CA ALA A 115 -1.44 15.64 -9.89
C ALA A 115 -1.92 16.94 -10.57
N LYS A 116 -1.02 17.72 -11.19
CA LYS A 116 -1.37 18.94 -11.93
C LYS A 116 -2.04 18.67 -13.28
N SER A 117 -1.86 17.48 -13.86
CA SER A 117 -2.32 17.16 -15.21
C SER A 117 -2.98 15.79 -15.37
N ALA A 118 -2.83 14.90 -14.39
CA ALA A 118 -3.41 13.56 -14.39
C ALA A 118 -3.76 13.09 -12.98
N GLN A 119 -4.48 11.97 -12.89
CA GLN A 119 -4.76 11.34 -11.61
C GLN A 119 -3.47 10.85 -10.95
N SER A 120 -3.29 11.22 -9.68
CA SER A 120 -2.16 10.85 -8.84
C SER A 120 -2.66 10.39 -7.48
N CYS A 121 -2.06 9.33 -6.93
CA CYS A 121 -2.50 8.77 -5.65
C CYS A 121 -1.35 8.22 -4.80
N PHE A 122 -1.57 8.23 -3.48
CA PHE A 122 -0.76 7.55 -2.47
C PHE A 122 -1.68 6.73 -1.58
N TYR A 123 -1.81 5.43 -1.87
CA TYR A 123 -2.69 4.54 -1.12
C TYR A 123 -1.90 3.58 -0.24
N THR A 124 -2.42 3.32 0.96
CA THR A 124 -1.89 2.30 1.87
C THR A 124 -2.99 1.28 2.14
N VAL A 125 -2.65 0.00 2.06
CA VAL A 125 -3.57 -1.11 2.28
C VAL A 125 -3.07 -1.91 3.45
N THR A 126 -3.90 -2.04 4.48
CA THR A 126 -3.61 -2.74 5.74
C THR A 126 -4.62 -3.85 5.98
N HIS A 127 -4.29 -4.73 6.91
CA HIS A 127 -5.10 -5.89 7.26
C HIS A 127 -5.42 -5.90 8.76
N LEU A 128 -6.27 -4.97 9.22
CA LEU A 128 -6.69 -4.93 10.62
C LEU A 128 -7.87 -5.89 10.81
N ASP A 129 -9.10 -5.38 10.73
CA ASP A 129 -10.32 -6.18 10.86
C ASP A 129 -11.39 -5.82 9.82
N GLY A 130 -11.12 -4.85 8.94
CA GLY A 130 -12.10 -4.31 8.00
C GLY A 130 -13.10 -3.35 8.64
N ALA A 131 -12.81 -2.86 9.85
CA ALA A 131 -13.58 -1.87 10.59
C ALA A 131 -12.65 -0.99 11.45
N PHE A 132 -11.46 -0.65 10.95
CA PHE A 132 -10.48 0.23 11.60
C PHE A 132 -9.97 -0.28 12.96
N GLY A 133 -10.08 -1.58 13.23
CA GLY A 133 -9.73 -2.19 14.51
C GLY A 133 -10.83 -2.11 15.57
N PHE A 134 -12.06 -1.69 15.23
CA PHE A 134 -13.15 -1.52 16.19
C PHE A 134 -13.93 -2.80 16.50
N THR A 135 -13.82 -3.87 15.70
CA THR A 135 -14.58 -5.10 15.95
C THR A 135 -14.10 -5.86 17.19
N ARG A 136 -12.80 -5.76 17.51
CA ARG A 136 -12.12 -6.54 18.56
C ARG A 136 -12.22 -8.07 18.37
N GLN A 137 -12.58 -8.52 17.16
CA GLN A 137 -12.78 -9.95 16.84
C GLN A 137 -11.57 -10.56 16.13
N THR A 138 -10.69 -9.72 15.59
CA THR A 138 -9.50 -10.14 14.84
C THR A 138 -8.25 -9.65 15.56
N ASN A 139 -7.27 -10.54 15.71
CA ASN A 139 -5.95 -10.15 16.20
C ASN A 139 -5.13 -9.62 15.02
N PHE A 140 -4.59 -8.40 15.14
CA PHE A 140 -3.82 -7.74 14.09
C PHE A 140 -2.63 -6.96 14.67
N GLY A 141 -1.60 -6.76 13.85
CA GLY A 141 -0.42 -5.99 14.24
C GLY A 141 -0.75 -4.50 14.29
N CYS A 142 -0.46 -3.84 15.42
CA CYS A 142 -0.81 -2.43 15.59
C CYS A 142 0.15 -1.46 14.87
N ILE A 143 1.35 -1.90 14.50
CA ILE A 143 2.35 -1.04 13.87
C ILE A 143 1.87 -0.60 12.48
N GLY A 144 1.32 -1.51 11.68
CA GLY A 144 0.71 -1.20 10.38
C GLY A 144 -0.40 -0.14 10.44
N ALA A 145 -1.12 -0.02 11.56
CA ALA A 145 -2.14 1.01 11.75
C ALA A 145 -1.57 2.45 11.74
N GLY A 146 -0.25 2.61 11.94
CA GLY A 146 0.42 3.90 11.77
C GLY A 146 0.30 4.49 10.35
N LEU A 147 0.01 3.66 9.34
CA LEU A 147 -0.20 4.10 7.96
C LEU A 147 -1.43 4.99 7.78
N PHE A 148 -2.44 4.86 8.64
CA PHE A 148 -3.60 5.75 8.69
C PHE A 148 -3.18 7.18 9.06
N GLY A 149 -2.35 7.31 10.11
CA GLY A 149 -1.78 8.59 10.52
C GLY A 149 -0.93 9.23 9.43
N LEU A 150 0.00 8.46 8.84
CA LEU A 150 0.81 8.92 7.70
C LEU A 150 -0.09 9.42 6.56
N THR A 151 -1.07 8.62 6.13
CA THR A 151 -1.89 8.93 4.97
C THR A 151 -2.73 10.19 5.18
N LYS A 152 -3.27 10.40 6.38
CA LYS A 152 -3.96 11.65 6.75
C LYS A 152 -3.05 12.88 6.69
N THR A 153 -1.83 12.76 7.22
CA THR A 153 -0.85 13.85 7.11
C THR A 153 -0.53 14.15 5.65
N LEU A 154 -0.32 13.13 4.82
CA LEU A 154 -0.06 13.32 3.39
C LEU A 154 -1.25 13.94 2.64
N ALA A 155 -2.49 13.60 3.01
CA ALA A 155 -3.68 14.23 2.43
C ALA A 155 -3.73 15.73 2.70
N MET A 156 -3.33 16.17 3.90
CA MET A 156 -3.24 17.59 4.24
C MET A 156 -2.08 18.29 3.54
N GLU A 157 -0.92 17.63 3.42
CA GLU A 157 0.25 18.21 2.77
C GLU A 157 0.15 18.24 1.23
N TRP A 158 -0.53 17.26 0.63
CA TRP A 158 -0.59 17.04 -0.83
C TRP A 158 -2.04 17.08 -1.33
N PRO A 159 -2.74 18.22 -1.24
CA PRO A 159 -4.18 18.30 -1.51
C PRO A 159 -4.59 17.94 -2.94
N ALA A 160 -3.66 17.93 -3.90
CA ALA A 160 -3.91 17.50 -5.27
C ALA A 160 -3.74 15.98 -5.49
N VAL A 161 -3.08 15.27 -4.55
CA VAL A 161 -2.84 13.83 -4.62
C VAL A 161 -3.94 13.12 -3.83
N ALA A 162 -4.59 12.12 -4.42
CA ALA A 162 -5.55 11.30 -3.69
C ALA A 162 -4.81 10.41 -2.68
N CYS A 163 -4.97 10.69 -1.39
CA CYS A 163 -4.33 9.94 -0.30
C CYS A 163 -5.40 9.12 0.44
N ARG A 164 -5.26 7.79 0.47
CA ARG A 164 -6.26 6.91 1.11
C ARG A 164 -5.63 5.72 1.83
N ALA A 165 -6.00 5.54 3.10
CA ALA A 165 -5.71 4.34 3.86
C ALA A 165 -6.91 3.39 3.81
N ILE A 166 -6.65 2.14 3.44
CA ILE A 166 -7.65 1.10 3.23
C ILE A 166 -7.39 0.00 4.27
N ASP A 167 -8.35 -0.24 5.16
CA ASP A 167 -8.37 -1.41 6.05
C ASP A 167 -9.16 -2.54 5.38
N LEU A 168 -8.50 -3.65 5.06
CA LEU A 168 -9.15 -4.84 4.52
C LEU A 168 -9.21 -5.91 5.59
N SER A 169 -10.41 -6.46 5.84
CA SER A 169 -10.53 -7.62 6.72
C SER A 169 -9.62 -8.76 6.22
N PRO A 170 -8.82 -9.38 7.10
CA PRO A 170 -8.00 -10.54 6.74
C PRO A 170 -8.80 -11.75 6.25
N SER A 171 -10.12 -11.76 6.48
CA SER A 171 -11.05 -12.81 6.02
C SER A 171 -11.45 -12.69 4.55
N LEU A 172 -11.12 -11.58 3.88
CA LEU A 172 -11.43 -11.39 2.46
C LEU A 172 -10.53 -12.26 1.59
N GLU A 173 -11.10 -12.85 0.55
CA GLU A 173 -10.31 -13.55 -0.45
C GLU A 173 -9.51 -12.56 -1.31
N PRO A 174 -8.36 -12.97 -1.88
CA PRO A 174 -7.50 -12.07 -2.67
C PRO A 174 -8.24 -11.34 -3.81
N ASP A 175 -9.17 -11.99 -4.50
CA ASP A 175 -9.97 -11.35 -5.54
C ASP A 175 -10.87 -10.24 -4.98
N GLN A 176 -11.49 -10.45 -3.81
CA GLN A 176 -12.32 -9.45 -3.14
C GLN A 176 -11.47 -8.27 -2.68
N MET A 177 -10.31 -8.53 -2.09
CA MET A 177 -9.35 -7.48 -1.70
C MET A 177 -8.97 -6.59 -2.89
N VAL A 178 -8.69 -7.20 -4.05
CA VAL A 178 -8.38 -6.48 -5.28
C VAL A 178 -9.56 -5.64 -5.75
N GLN A 179 -10.79 -6.16 -5.72
CA GLN A 179 -11.98 -5.37 -6.07
C GLN A 179 -12.16 -4.16 -5.14
N CYS A 180 -11.95 -4.32 -3.83
CA CYS A 180 -11.98 -3.21 -2.88
C CYS A 180 -10.95 -2.13 -3.23
N ILE A 181 -9.68 -2.50 -3.46
CA ILE A 181 -8.62 -1.54 -3.82
C ILE A 181 -8.94 -0.81 -5.14
N LEU A 182 -9.47 -1.53 -6.13
CA LEU A 182 -9.84 -0.94 -7.42
C LEU A 182 -11.03 0.00 -7.32
N ALA A 183 -12.03 -0.34 -6.50
CA ALA A 183 -13.16 0.54 -6.22
C ALA A 183 -12.67 1.87 -5.62
N GLU A 184 -11.71 1.82 -4.70
CA GLU A 184 -11.11 3.00 -4.09
C GLU A 184 -10.28 3.83 -5.08
N LEU A 185 -9.57 3.19 -6.02
CA LEU A 185 -8.86 3.90 -7.10
C LEU A 185 -9.81 4.63 -8.07
N GLN A 186 -11.04 4.14 -8.17
CA GLN A 186 -12.08 4.67 -9.06
C GLN A 186 -13.07 5.59 -8.31
N ASP A 187 -12.91 5.77 -7.00
CA ASP A 187 -13.80 6.59 -6.19
C ASP A 187 -13.69 8.06 -6.61
N PRO A 188 -14.78 8.71 -7.06
CA PRO A 188 -14.76 10.13 -7.40
C PRO A 188 -14.53 11.03 -6.17
N ASP A 189 -14.90 10.59 -4.96
CA ASP A 189 -14.69 11.36 -3.74
C ASP A 189 -13.25 11.22 -3.26
N ARG A 190 -12.39 12.16 -3.66
CA ARG A 190 -10.98 12.19 -3.27
C ARG A 190 -10.72 12.77 -1.87
N SER A 191 -11.75 13.25 -1.18
CA SER A 191 -11.62 13.81 0.17
C SER A 191 -11.58 12.74 1.26
N LEU A 192 -12.11 11.54 0.98
CA LEU A 192 -12.03 10.39 1.87
C LEU A 192 -10.59 9.92 2.03
N THR A 193 -10.08 10.02 3.26
CA THR A 193 -8.71 9.64 3.61
C THR A 193 -8.61 8.22 4.19
N GLU A 194 -9.72 7.66 4.68
CA GLU A 194 -9.75 6.38 5.38
C GLU A 194 -11.04 5.62 5.04
N VAL A 195 -10.89 4.36 4.65
CA VAL A 195 -12.00 3.44 4.33
C VAL A 195 -11.69 2.06 4.89
N ALA A 196 -12.71 1.28 5.19
CA ALA A 196 -12.54 -0.11 5.59
C ALA A 196 -13.54 -1.02 4.87
N TYR A 197 -13.12 -2.27 4.65
CA TYR A 197 -13.92 -3.32 4.03
C TYR A 197 -13.88 -4.59 4.87
N GLY A 198 -15.04 -5.03 5.33
CA GLY A 198 -15.18 -6.26 6.11
C GLY A 198 -16.60 -6.83 6.05
N ALA A 199 -17.03 -7.49 7.12
CA ALA A 199 -18.36 -8.11 7.18
C ALA A 199 -19.53 -7.11 7.01
N GLN A 200 -19.31 -5.82 7.29
CA GLN A 200 -20.30 -4.76 7.13
C GLN A 200 -20.28 -4.11 5.73
N GLY A 201 -19.48 -4.64 4.80
CA GLY A 201 -19.21 -4.01 3.52
C GLY A 201 -18.23 -2.85 3.65
N ARG A 202 -18.39 -1.83 2.81
CA ARG A 202 -17.58 -0.61 2.83
C ARG A 202 -18.05 0.33 3.94
N VAL A 203 -17.15 0.73 4.83
CA VAL A 203 -17.42 1.69 5.90
C VAL A 203 -16.41 2.84 5.90
N THR A 204 -16.85 4.00 6.38
CA THR A 204 -16.04 5.22 6.56
C THR A 204 -16.25 5.76 7.97
N LEU A 205 -15.30 6.56 8.46
CA LEU A 205 -15.48 7.30 9.71
C LEU A 205 -16.28 8.58 9.47
N THR A 206 -17.32 8.80 10.26
CA THR A 206 -18.00 10.10 10.35
C THR A 206 -17.36 10.90 11.49
N ILE A 207 -16.94 12.13 11.20
CA ILE A 207 -16.50 13.10 12.21
C ILE A 207 -17.71 13.91 12.66
#